data_AF-A0A087U8K7-F1
#
_entry.id   AF-A0A087U8K7-F1
#
_cell.length_a   1.000
_cell.length_b   1.000
_cell.length_c   1.000
_cell.angle_alpha   90.00
_cell.angle_beta   90.00
_cell.angle_gamma   90.00
#
_symmetry.space_group_name_H-M   'P 1'
#
loop_
_entity.id
_entity.type
_entity.pdbx_description
1 polymer ?
#
loop_
_entity_poly.entity_id
_entity_poly.type
_entity_poly.pdbx_seq_one_letter_code
_entity_poly.pdbx_strand_id
1 'polypeptide(L)'
;MDYNGANSIFMRILLEKKYALPFRVVDSVVAHFLRFVDDKRELPLLWHQCLLTFAQIYKNDISAEQQNGLLHLLTIHHHPHVTPEIRRELQSSSYR
;
A
#
# COMPACT_ATOMS: atom_id res chain seq x y z
N MET A 1 1.12 -14.55 -7.56
CA MET A 1 2.59 -14.64 -7.75
C MET A 1 3.22 -14.65 -6.38
N ASP A 2 4.21 -15.50 -6.18
CA ASP A 2 5.02 -15.46 -4.96
C ASP A 2 5.75 -14.13 -4.89
N TYR A 3 5.75 -13.52 -3.71
CA TYR A 3 6.34 -12.22 -3.53
C TYR A 3 7.87 -12.29 -3.63
N ASN A 4 8.43 -11.51 -4.54
CA ASN A 4 9.86 -11.22 -4.63
C ASN A 4 10.06 -9.70 -4.59
N GLY A 5 11.25 -9.23 -4.20
CA GLY A 5 11.54 -7.79 -4.11
C GLY A 5 11.46 -7.05 -5.45
N ALA A 6 11.66 -7.73 -6.58
CA ALA A 6 11.54 -7.13 -7.91
C ALA A 6 10.09 -6.79 -8.27
N ASN A 7 9.11 -7.57 -7.79
CA ASN A 7 7.69 -7.33 -8.00
C ASN A 7 7.26 -5.98 -7.41
N SER A 8 7.81 -5.58 -6.25
CA SER A 8 7.57 -4.26 -5.66
C SER A 8 8.07 -3.11 -6.53
N ILE A 9 9.18 -3.32 -7.24
CA ILE A 9 9.72 -2.29 -8.16
C ILE A 9 8.77 -2.11 -9.34
N PHE A 10 8.33 -3.21 -9.97
CA PHE A 10 7.37 -3.15 -11.07
C PHE A 10 6.04 -2.54 -10.64
N MET A 11 5.48 -2.99 -9.51
CA MET A 11 4.24 -2.44 -8.98
C MET A 11 4.38 -0.93 -8.72
N ARG A 12 5.46 -0.50 -8.07
CA ARG A 12 5.71 0.92 -7.83
C ARG A 12 5.76 1.72 -9.13
N ILE A 13 6.52 1.28 -10.13
CA ILE A 13 6.64 1.97 -11.42
C ILE A 13 5.28 2.10 -12.11
N LEU A 14 4.44 1.06 -12.05
CA LEU A 14 3.10 1.10 -12.63
C LEU A 14 2.19 2.08 -11.89
N LEU A 15 2.25 2.11 -10.54
CA LEU A 15 1.49 3.05 -9.73
C LEU A 15 1.93 4.50 -9.98
N GLU A 16 3.24 4.75 -10.12
CA GLU A 16 3.82 6.07 -10.41
C GLU A 16 3.32 6.68 -11.73
N LYS A 17 2.75 5.89 -12.64
CA LYS A 17 2.12 6.41 -13.87
C LYS A 17 0.85 7.20 -13.63
N LYS A 18 0.25 7.15 -12.44
CA LYS A 18 -0.95 7.93 -12.04
C LYS A 18 -2.13 7.76 -13.02
N TYR A 19 -2.29 6.56 -13.57
CA TYR A 19 -3.44 6.25 -14.42
C TYR A 19 -4.70 6.08 -13.57
N ALA A 20 -5.86 6.34 -14.17
CA ALA A 20 -7.14 5.99 -13.56
C ALA A 20 -7.27 4.45 -13.60
N LEU A 21 -7.06 3.80 -12.45
CA LEU A 21 -7.21 2.36 -12.33
C LEU A 21 -8.68 1.99 -12.08
N PRO A 22 -9.19 0.91 -12.69
CA PRO A 22 -10.50 0.38 -12.30
C PRO A 22 -10.50 -0.04 -10.82
N PHE A 23 -11.62 0.18 -10.11
CA PHE A 23 -11.74 -0.15 -8.69
C PHE A 23 -11.32 -1.59 -8.35
N ARG A 24 -11.67 -2.56 -9.22
CA ARG A 24 -11.25 -3.96 -9.06
C ARG A 24 -9.73 -4.14 -8.98
N VAL A 25 -8.97 -3.31 -9.70
CA VAL A 25 -7.51 -3.35 -9.68
C VAL A 25 -7.01 -2.76 -8.36
N VAL A 26 -7.57 -1.64 -7.92
CA VAL A 26 -7.27 -1.02 -6.61
C VAL A 26 -7.53 -2.02 -5.49
N ASP A 27 -8.69 -2.68 -5.49
CA ASP A 27 -9.04 -3.74 -4.54
C ASP A 27 -8.02 -4.88 -4.53
N SER A 28 -7.57 -5.32 -5.72
CA SER A 28 -6.57 -6.38 -5.83
C SER A 28 -5.20 -5.96 -5.27
N VAL A 29 -4.83 -4.69 -5.42
CA VAL A 29 -3.58 -4.13 -4.90
C VAL A 29 -3.65 -4.02 -3.37
N VAL A 30 -4.78 -3.57 -2.81
CA VAL A 30 -5.00 -3.58 -1.36
C VAL A 30 -4.94 -5.02 -0.84
N ALA A 31 -5.64 -5.95 -1.49
CA ALA A 31 -5.63 -7.36 -1.11
C ALA A 31 -4.21 -7.98 -1.20
N HIS A 32 -3.37 -7.51 -2.12
CA HIS A 32 -1.97 -7.91 -2.18
C HIS A 32 -1.20 -7.46 -0.93
N PHE A 33 -1.34 -6.20 -0.51
CA PHE A 33 -0.68 -5.69 0.70
C PHE A 33 -1.19 -6.36 1.98
N LEU A 34 -2.49 -6.61 2.10
CA LEU A 34 -3.07 -7.23 3.29
C LEU A 34 -2.63 -8.69 3.50
N ARG A 35 -2.17 -9.40 2.46
CA ARG A 35 -1.59 -10.75 2.62
C ARG A 35 -0.32 -10.77 3.47
N PHE A 36 0.36 -9.63 3.61
CA PHE A 36 1.57 -9.54 4.42
C PHE A 36 1.29 -9.37 5.92
N VAL A 37 0.03 -9.29 6.34
CA VAL A 37 -0.36 -9.26 7.77
C VAL A 37 0.19 -10.49 8.51
N ASP A 38 0.09 -11.68 7.89
CA ASP A 38 0.56 -12.94 8.49
C ASP A 38 2.04 -13.24 8.18
N ASP A 39 2.69 -12.42 7.35
CA ASP A 39 4.10 -12.60 6.98
C ASP A 39 5.01 -12.02 8.08
N LYS A 40 5.80 -12.90 8.72
CA LYS A 40 6.71 -12.52 9.81
C LYS A 40 8.09 -12.04 9.34
N ARG A 41 8.33 -12.02 8.02
CA ARG A 41 9.61 -11.59 7.46
C ARG A 41 9.73 -10.07 7.56
N GLU A 42 10.96 -9.59 7.71
CA GLU A 42 11.26 -8.17 7.55
C GLU A 42 11.07 -7.78 6.07
N LEU A 43 10.12 -6.89 5.82
CA LEU A 43 9.85 -6.41 4.47
C LEU A 43 10.90 -5.38 4.05
N PRO A 44 11.38 -5.43 2.79
CA PRO A 44 12.39 -4.50 2.32
C PRO A 44 11.83 -3.08 2.21
N LEU A 45 12.70 -2.07 2.31
CA LEU A 45 12.35 -0.65 2.12
C LEU A 45 11.53 -0.41 0.83
N LEU A 46 11.86 -1.10 -0.25
CA LEU A 46 11.15 -1.00 -1.54
C LEU A 46 9.66 -1.34 -1.43
N TRP A 47 9.29 -2.27 -0.55
CA TRP A 47 7.90 -2.62 -0.30
C TRP A 47 7.16 -1.44 0.36
N HIS A 48 7.75 -0.85 1.40
CA HIS A 48 7.18 0.31 2.08
C HIS A 48 7.06 1.52 1.13
N GLN A 49 8.05 1.73 0.26
CA GLN A 49 7.99 2.77 -0.76
C GLN A 49 6.86 2.53 -1.77
N CYS A 50 6.66 1.28 -2.20
CA CYS A 50 5.54 0.92 -3.08
C CYS A 50 4.18 1.21 -2.42
N LEU A 51 4.03 0.88 -1.13
CA LEU A 51 2.81 1.17 -0.37
C LEU A 51 2.60 2.68 -0.19
N LEU A 52 3.67 3.46 0.04
CA LEU A 52 3.60 4.91 0.09
C LEU A 52 3.12 5.51 -1.23
N THR A 53 3.68 5.08 -2.36
CA THR A 53 3.24 5.52 -3.68
C THR A 53 1.76 5.20 -3.91
N PHE A 54 1.31 4.01 -3.50
CA PHE A 54 -0.10 3.63 -3.56
C PHE A 54 -0.97 4.59 -2.74
N ALA A 55 -0.61 4.83 -1.47
CA ALA A 55 -1.36 5.73 -0.59
C ALA A 55 -1.38 7.18 -1.11
N GLN A 56 -0.30 7.68 -1.69
CA GLN A 56 -0.25 9.04 -2.23
C GLN A 56 -1.19 9.25 -3.42
N ILE A 57 -1.36 8.22 -4.26
CA ILE A 57 -2.07 8.33 -5.54
C ILE A 57 -3.53 7.88 -5.42
N TYR A 58 -3.79 6.78 -4.71
CA TYR A 58 -5.09 6.09 -4.68
C TYR A 58 -5.80 6.16 -3.32
N LYS A 59 -5.38 7.02 -2.38
CA LYS A 59 -6.03 7.16 -1.06
C LYS A 59 -7.52 7.49 -1.10
N ASN A 60 -8.00 8.12 -2.17
CA ASN A 60 -9.41 8.48 -2.31
C ASN A 60 -10.24 7.40 -3.02
N ASP A 61 -9.59 6.36 -3.54
CA ASP A 61 -10.21 5.27 -4.32
C ASP A 61 -10.32 3.96 -3.53
N ILE A 62 -10.10 4.02 -2.20
CA ILE A 62 -10.21 2.87 -1.28
C ILE A 62 -11.34 3.06 -0.27
N SER A 63 -11.93 1.96 0.20
CA SER A 63 -12.96 1.99 1.24
C SER A 63 -12.38 2.22 2.64
N ALA A 64 -13.23 2.66 3.57
CA ALA A 64 -12.82 2.82 4.98
C ALA A 64 -12.34 1.50 5.61
N GLU A 65 -12.93 0.36 5.22
CA GLU A 65 -12.51 -0.96 5.69
C GLU A 65 -11.10 -1.32 5.19
N GLN A 66 -10.84 -1.09 3.90
CA GLN A 66 -9.53 -1.29 3.28
C GLN A 66 -8.47 -0.40 3.92
N GLN A 67 -8.79 0.88 4.14
CA GLN A 67 -7.92 1.83 4.82
C GLN A 67 -7.58 1.37 6.24
N ASN A 68 -8.57 0.91 7.02
CA ASN A 68 -8.35 0.37 8.35
C ASN A 68 -7.46 -0.88 8.33
N GLY A 69 -7.65 -1.76 7.35
CA GLY A 69 -6.79 -2.93 7.14
C GLY A 69 -5.32 -2.53 6.86
N LEU A 70 -5.11 -1.52 6.01
CA LEU A 70 -3.77 -1.01 5.72
C LEU A 70 -3.14 -0.33 6.94
N LEU A 71 -3.91 0.42 7.73
CA LEU A 71 -3.43 0.99 8.98
C LEU A 71 -3.04 -0.10 9.98
N HIS A 72 -3.80 -1.18 10.07
CA HIS A 72 -3.45 -2.34 10.90
C HIS A 72 -2.15 -3.00 10.40
N LEU A 73 -1.99 -3.19 9.09
CA LEU A 73 -0.76 -3.72 8.49
C LEU A 73 0.49 -2.89 8.88
N LEU A 74 0.38 -1.56 8.93
CA LEU A 74 1.47 -0.68 9.35
C LEU A 74 1.85 -0.81 10.83
N THR A 75 0.96 -1.36 11.68
CA THR A 75 1.29 -1.65 13.08
C THR A 75 2.17 -2.90 13.23
N ILE A 76 2.06 -3.82 12.27
CA ILE A 76 2.84 -5.07 12.22
C ILE A 76 4.18 -4.79 11.54
N HIS A 77 4.13 -4.16 10.36
CA HIS A 77 5.31 -3.85 9.54
C HIS A 77 5.64 -2.36 9.62
N HIS A 78 6.48 -2.01 10.59
CA HIS A 78 6.84 -0.63 10.87
C HIS A 78 8.24 -0.28 10.36
N HIS A 79 8.31 0.76 9.51
CA HIS A 79 9.57 1.38 9.08
C HIS A 79 9.67 2.81 9.65
N PRO A 80 10.74 3.16 10.39
CA PRO A 80 10.84 4.43 11.15
C PRO A 80 10.54 5.71 10.38
N HIS A 81 10.97 5.79 9.12
CA HIS A 81 10.82 7.01 8.31
C HIS A 81 9.64 6.97 7.33
N VAL A 82 9.17 5.79 6.94
CA VAL A 82 8.22 5.65 5.82
C VAL A 82 6.81 5.39 6.34
N THR A 83 6.66 4.57 7.39
CA THR A 83 5.35 4.29 7.99
C THR A 83 4.59 5.55 8.47
N PRO A 84 5.24 6.56 9.09
CA PRO A 84 4.55 7.79 9.47
C PRO A 84 3.97 8.54 8.27
N GLU A 85 4.71 8.58 7.15
CA GLU A 85 4.27 9.22 5.91
C GLU A 85 3.07 8.48 5.30
N ILE A 86 3.12 7.14 5.24
CA ILE A 86 1.99 6.34 4.73
C ILE A 86 0.75 6.58 5.58
N ARG A 87 0.89 6.55 6.91
CA ARG A 87 -0.23 6.79 7.83
C ARG A 87 -0.82 8.19 7.65
N ARG A 88 0.02 9.22 7.49
CA ARG A 88 -0.45 10.59 7.22
C ARG A 88 -1.26 10.64 5.93
N GLU A 89 -0.76 10.05 4.85
CA GLU A 89 -1.46 10.04 3.56
C GLU A 89 -2.79 9.31 3.65
N LEU A 90 -2.82 8.12 4.26
CA LEU A 90 -4.05 7.37 4.47
C LEU A 90 -5.04 8.14 5.33
N GLN A 91 -4.63 8.78 6.43
CA GLN A 91 -5.54 9.55 7.29
C GLN A 91 -6.05 10.84 6.63
N SER A 92 -5.32 11.37 5.65
CA SER A 92 -5.75 12.55 4.87
C SER A 92 -6.75 12.24 3.76
N SER A 93 -7.14 10.98 3.56
CA SER A 93 -8.10 10.59 2.52
C SER A 93 -9.46 11.24 2.77
N SER A 94 -9.96 11.97 1.77
CA SER A 94 -11.36 12.41 1.75
C SER A 94 -12.10 11.47 0.82
N TYR A 95 -12.98 10.63 1.37
CA TYR A 95 -13.83 9.75 0.57
C TYR A 95 -14.56 10.58 -0.49
N ARG A 96 -14.48 10.16 -1.74
CA ARG A 96 -15.27 10.72 -2.84
C ARG A 96 -16.53 9.91 -3.06
#